data_AF-A0A2E1W2Q1-F1
#
_entry.id   AF-A0A2E1W2Q1-F1
#
_cell.length_a   1.000
_cell.length_b   1.000
_cell.length_c   1.000
_cell.angle_alpha   90.00
_cell.angle_beta   90.00
_cell.angle_gamma   90.00
#
_symmetry.space_group_name_H-M   'P 1'
#
loop_
_entity.id
_entity.type
_entity.pdbx_description
1 polymer ?
#
loop_
_entity_poly.entity_id
_entity_poly.type
_entity_poly.pdbx_seq_one_letter_code
_entity_poly.pdbx_strand_id
1 'polypeptide(L)' 'RQREPRKGRNPKTGDRVDVPPKKVPYFKPGKELKELINREPAPVDPPLTPSIPGPDPGPTRY' A
#
# COMPACT_ATOMS: atom_id res chain seq x y z
N ARG A 1 9.39 7.93 19.91
CA ARG A 1 9.10 9.21 19.20
C ARG A 1 7.99 9.92 19.97
N GLN A 2 8.07 11.23 20.20
CA GLN A 2 6.97 11.99 20.82
C GLN A 2 6.03 12.50 19.72
N ARG A 3 4.72 12.42 19.96
CA ARG A 3 3.69 12.98 19.08
C ARG A 3 3.08 14.18 19.78
N GLU A 4 3.07 15.31 19.08
CA GLU A 4 2.46 16.56 19.52
C GLU A 4 0.92 16.49 19.49
N PRO A 5 0.23 17.35 20.25
CA PRO A 5 -1.23 17.46 20.17
C PRO A 5 -1.66 17.88 18.76
N ARG A 6 -2.77 17.34 18.27
CA ARG A 6 -3.30 17.70 16.95
C ARG A 6 -4.81 17.51 16.86
N LYS A 7 -5.46 18.26 15.97
CA LYS A 7 -6.86 18.01 15.58
C LYS A 7 -6.91 16.98 14.46
N GLY A 8 -7.42 15.80 14.77
CA GLY A 8 -7.68 14.71 13.83
C GLY A 8 -9.10 14.76 13.27
N ARG A 9 -9.42 13.75 12.45
CA ARG A 9 -10.75 13.56 11.87
C ARG A 9 -11.17 12.11 12.04
N ASN A 10 -12.43 11.86 12.42
CA ASN A 10 -12.95 10.50 12.52
C ASN A 10 -13.03 9.89 11.11
N PRO A 11 -12.36 8.75 10.83
CA PRO A 11 -12.34 8.15 9.49
C PRO A 11 -13.72 7.66 9.02
N LYS A 12 -14.67 7.45 9.95
CA LYS A 12 -16.02 6.97 9.63
C LYS A 12 -17.02 8.11 9.39
N THR A 13 -16.97 9.18 10.18
CA THR A 13 -18.00 10.25 10.15
C THR A 13 -17.48 11.59 9.63
N GLY A 14 -16.16 11.80 9.63
CA GLY A 14 -15.57 13.08 9.24
C GLY A 14 -15.61 14.15 10.34
N ASP A 15 -16.03 13.84 11.56
CA ASP A 15 -16.04 14.81 12.65
C ASP A 15 -14.63 15.17 13.11
N ARG A 16 -14.45 16.39 13.62
CA ARG A 16 -13.16 16.84 14.19
C ARG A 16 -12.99 16.25 15.59
N VAL A 17 -11.81 15.69 15.86
CA VAL A 17 -11.47 15.07 17.16
C VAL A 17 -10.15 15.64 17.66
N ASP A 18 -10.08 16.00 18.94
CA ASP A 18 -8.82 16.42 19.55
C ASP A 18 -7.97 15.21 19.95
N VAL A 19 -6.69 15.20 19.55
CA VAL A 19 -5.77 14.11 19.85
C VAL A 19 -4.67 14.63 20.77
N PRO A 20 -4.59 14.14 22.02
CA PRO A 20 -3.61 14.60 23.00
C PRO A 20 -2.19 14.12 22.67
N PRO A 21 -1.15 14.77 23.24
CA PRO A 21 0.23 14.34 23.04
C PRO A 21 0.47 12.99 23.68
N LYS A 22 1.30 12.17 23.02
CA LYS A 22 1.72 10.88 23.58
C LYS A 22 3.09 10.44 23.09
N LYS A 23 3.78 9.65 23.93
CA LYS A 23 5.01 8.96 23.54
C LYS A 23 4.64 7.65 22.85
N VAL A 24 5.10 7.48 21.61
CA VAL A 24 4.91 6.24 20.87
C VAL A 24 6.20 5.42 20.83
N PRO A 25 6.11 4.09 21.04
CA PRO A 25 7.22 3.21 20.76
C PRO A 25 7.58 3.32 19.28
N TYR A 26 8.86 3.22 18.98
CA TYR A 26 9.37 3.31 17.62
C TYR A 26 10.46 2.26 17.45
N PHE A 27 10.30 1.42 16.44
CA PHE A 27 11.29 0.44 16.05
C PHE A 27 12.23 1.04 15.00
N LYS A 28 13.53 0.89 15.23
CA LYS A 28 14.56 1.17 14.22
C LYS A 28 15.07 -0.17 13.71
N PRO A 29 14.74 -0.57 12.46
CA PRO A 29 15.29 -1.80 11.92
C PRO A 29 16.81 -1.71 11.85
N GLY A 30 17.48 -2.74 12.35
CA GLY A 30 18.93 -2.90 12.22
C GLY A 30 19.33 -3.14 10.76
N LYS A 31 20.64 -3.02 10.49
CA LYS A 31 21.21 -3.18 9.14
C LYS A 31 20.81 -4.53 8.51
N GLU A 32 21.01 -5.62 9.22
CA GLU A 32 20.75 -6.99 8.72
C GLU A 32 19.28 -7.20 8.35
N LEU A 33 18.34 -6.79 9.22
CA LEU A 33 16.90 -6.92 8.95
C LEU A 33 16.48 -6.04 7.76
N LYS A 34 17.07 -4.86 7.61
CA LYS A 34 16.82 -3.99 6.48
C LYS A 34 17.30 -4.60 5.16
N GLU A 35 18.44 -5.27 5.16
CA GLU A 35 19.01 -5.93 3.96
C GLU A 35 18.21 -7.19 3.57
N LEU A 36 17.74 -7.96 4.56
CA LEU A 36 16.90 -9.14 4.29
C LEU A 36 15.55 -8.78 3.68
N ILE A 37 14.89 -7.73 4.19
CA ILE A 37 13.52 -7.35 3.74
C ILE A 37 13.53 -6.55 2.45
N ASN A 38 14.48 -5.63 2.26
CA ASN A 38 14.54 -4.81 1.04
C ASN A 38 15.29 -5.50 -0.11
N ARG A 39 15.67 -6.77 0.05
CA ARG A 39 16.10 -7.58 -1.08
C ARG A 39 14.88 -7.75 -1.98
N GLU A 40 14.83 -6.98 -3.06
CA GLU A 40 13.81 -7.16 -4.08
C GLU A 40 13.81 -8.65 -4.47
N PRO A 41 12.63 -9.31 -4.55
CA PRO A 41 12.59 -10.55 -5.31
C PRO A 41 13.14 -10.18 -6.69
N ALA A 42 14.19 -10.89 -7.11
CA ALA A 42 14.72 -10.79 -8.46
C ALA A 42 13.54 -10.67 -9.43
N PRO A 43 13.61 -9.81 -10.47
CA PRO A 43 12.48 -9.55 -11.36
C PRO A 43 11.95 -10.91 -11.80
N VAL A 44 10.85 -11.32 -11.18
CA VAL A 44 10.07 -12.43 -11.65
C VAL A 44 9.56 -11.89 -12.95
N ASP A 45 10.11 -12.40 -14.05
CA ASP A 45 9.59 -12.14 -15.38
C ASP A 45 8.07 -12.10 -15.25
N PRO A 46 7.39 -11.04 -15.70
CA PRO A 46 5.95 -10.95 -15.55
C PRO A 46 5.39 -12.29 -16.04
N PRO A 47 4.57 -13.00 -15.24
CA PRO A 47 4.00 -14.25 -15.70
C PRO A 47 3.33 -13.92 -17.02
N LEU A 48 3.82 -14.56 -18.09
CA LEU A 48 3.33 -14.41 -19.46
C LEU A 48 1.83 -14.25 -19.36
N THR A 49 1.33 -13.02 -19.49
CA THR A 49 -0.11 -12.80 -19.57
C THR A 49 -0.51 -13.60 -20.79
N PRO A 50 -1.36 -14.64 -20.68
CA PRO A 50 -1.96 -15.19 -21.88
C PRO A 50 -2.74 -14.02 -22.46
N SER A 51 -2.21 -13.47 -23.56
CA SER A 51 -2.90 -12.58 -24.46
C SER A 51 -4.19 -13.30 -24.84
N ILE A 52 -5.28 -12.98 -24.13
CA ILE A 52 -6.63 -13.40 -24.49
C ILE A 52 -6.84 -12.83 -25.90
N PRO A 53 -6.91 -13.66 -26.96
CA PRO A 53 -7.26 -13.14 -28.27
C PRO A 53 -8.64 -12.51 -28.13
N GLY A 54 -8.75 -11.25 -28.54
CA GLY A 54 -10.00 -10.49 -28.43
C GLY A 54 -11.16 -11.28 -29.02
N PRO A 55 -12.38 -11.14 -28.48
CA PRO A 55 -13.53 -11.81 -29.05
C PRO A 55 -13.68 -11.42 -30.51
N ASP A 56 -13.67 -12.43 -31.36
CA ASP A 56 -13.98 -12.34 -32.78
C ASP A 56 -15.22 -11.45 -32.96
N PRO A 57 -15.16 -10.36 -33.75
CA PRO A 57 -16.37 -9.66 -34.11
C PRO A 57 -17.17 -10.59 -35.02
N GLY A 58 -18.14 -11.28 -34.43
CA GLY A 58 -19.10 -12.11 -35.17
C GLY A 58 -19.73 -11.31 -36.32
N PRO A 59 -20.12 -11.98 -37.42
CA PRO A 59 -20.55 -11.30 -38.62
C PRO A 59 -21.77 -10.43 -38.33
N THR A 60 -21.63 -9.13 -38.61
CA THR A 60 -22.74 -8.17 -38.67
C THR A 60 -23.79 -8.72 -39.63
N ARG A 61 -24.91 -9.20 -39.10
CA ARG A 61 -26.15 -9.32 -39.87
C ARG A 61 -26.90 -8.00 -39.79
N TYR A 62 -27.26 -7.50 -40.97
CA TYR A 62 -28.19 -6.40 -41.23
C TYR A 62 -29.52 -6.56 -40.48
#